data_AF-A0A820FT99-F1
#
_entry.id   AF-A0A820FT99-F1
#
_cell.length_a   1.000
_cell.length_b   1.000
_cell.length_c   1.000
_cell.angle_alpha   90.00
_cell.angle_beta   90.00
_cell.angle_gamma   90.00
#
_symmetry.space_group_name_H-M   'P 1'
#
loop_
_entity.id
_entity.type
_entity.pdbx_description
1 polymer ?
#
loop_
_entity_poly.entity_id
_entity_poly.type
_entity_poly.pdbx_seq_one_letter_code
_entity_poly.pdbx_strand_id
1 'polypeptide(L)'
;MGYHSGGASYVLSRESLRRFYEAYNDPASNCTKDGSSEDIEIAKCLRTKGVYPGKALDKENRELFHPLPFSHHFMGFFPNWLVQRAENPLQSVSR
;
A
#
# COMPACT_ATOMS: atom_id res chain seq x y z
N MET A 1 9.05 2.44 5.85
CA MET A 1 8.32 1.14 5.81
C MET A 1 6.89 1.45 5.42
N GLY A 2 6.43 0.90 4.30
CA GLY A 2 5.10 1.18 3.73
C GLY A 2 4.23 -0.06 3.67
N TYR A 3 2.94 0.16 3.42
CA TYR A 3 1.92 -0.82 3.10
C TYR A 3 1.00 -0.22 2.05
N HIS A 4 0.33 -1.06 1.26
CA HIS A 4 -0.66 -0.58 0.31
C HIS A 4 -2.01 -0.50 1.00
N SER A 5 -2.64 0.69 1.03
CA SER A 5 -3.88 0.88 1.79
C SER A 5 -5.04 0.09 1.17
N GLY A 6 -5.80 -0.60 2.01
CA GLY A 6 -6.99 -1.36 1.57
C GLY A 6 -8.07 -0.45 0.98
N GLY A 7 -8.24 0.77 1.51
CA GLY A 7 -9.20 1.75 1.00
C GLY A 7 -8.89 2.26 -0.41
N ALA A 8 -7.60 2.31 -0.78
CA ALA A 8 -7.16 2.66 -2.14
C ALA A 8 -7.33 1.50 -3.13
N SER A 9 -7.57 0.28 -2.62
CA SER A 9 -7.34 -1.00 -3.30
C SER A 9 -5.87 -1.27 -3.62
N TYR A 10 -5.52 -2.55 -3.73
CA TYR A 10 -4.21 -3.01 -4.17
C TYR A 10 -4.34 -4.38 -4.84
N VAL A 11 -3.32 -4.75 -5.62
CA VAL A 11 -3.29 -6.02 -6.36
C VAL A 11 -2.09 -6.83 -5.91
N LEU A 12 -2.31 -8.12 -5.69
CA LEU A 12 -1.24 -9.10 -5.47
C LEU A 12 -1.02 -9.89 -6.74
N SER A 13 0.24 -10.05 -7.13
CA SER A 13 0.59 -11.04 -8.15
C SER A 13 0.25 -12.45 -7.63
N ARG A 14 0.11 -13.42 -8.56
CA ARG A 14 -0.09 -14.83 -8.20
C ARG A 14 0.96 -15.33 -7.22
N GLU A 15 2.22 -14.91 -7.42
CA GLU A 15 3.33 -15.32 -6.57
C GLU A 15 3.28 -14.64 -5.19
N SER A 16 2.92 -13.35 -5.14
CA SER A 16 2.74 -12.64 -3.87
C SER A 16 1.64 -13.28 -3.02
N LEU A 17 0.51 -13.65 -3.63
CA LEU A 17 -0.58 -14.33 -2.93
C LEU A 17 -0.16 -15.72 -2.42
N ARG A 18 0.59 -16.48 -3.23
CA ARG A 18 1.15 -17.78 -2.82
C ARG A 18 2.04 -17.64 -1.59
N ARG A 19 2.97 -16.68 -1.60
CA ARG A 19 3.86 -16.39 -0.47
C ARG A 19 3.12 -15.87 0.75
N PHE A 20 2.06 -15.08 0.57
CA PHE A 20 1.21 -14.67 1.68
C PHE A 20 0.58 -15.89 2.37
N TYR A 21 0.06 -16.85 1.61
CA TYR A 21 -0.47 -18.09 2.16
C TYR A 21 0.61 -18.92 2.88
N GLU A 22 1.81 -19.01 2.33
CA GLU A 22 2.94 -19.68 3.00
C GLU A 22 3.34 -18.98 4.30
N ALA A 23 3.33 -17.64 4.33
CA ALA A 23 3.58 -16.86 5.53
C ALA A 23 2.50 -17.07 6.59
N TYR A 24 1.23 -17.08 6.17
CA TYR A 24 0.10 -17.27 7.08
C TYR A 24 0.12 -18.63 7.78
N ASN A 25 0.58 -19.68 7.10
CA ASN A 25 0.69 -21.03 7.67
C ASN A 25 2.01 -21.29 8.40
N ASP A 26 2.96 -20.34 8.38
CA ASP A 26 4.25 -20.47 9.03
C ASP A 26 4.20 -19.90 10.45
N PRO A 27 4.33 -20.74 11.50
CA PRO A 27 4.28 -20.28 12.89
C PRO A 27 5.35 -19.23 13.23
N ALA A 28 6.47 -19.20 12.52
CA ALA A 28 7.55 -18.23 12.73
C ALA A 28 7.25 -16.85 12.12
N SER A 29 6.28 -16.76 11.20
CA SER A 29 5.94 -15.50 10.53
C SER A 29 5.06 -14.58 11.37
N ASN A 30 4.47 -15.07 12.48
CA ASN A 30 3.64 -14.30 13.41
C ASN A 30 2.55 -13.45 12.70
N CYS A 31 1.97 -13.99 11.62
CA CYS A 31 0.87 -13.34 10.93
C CYS A 31 -0.40 -13.46 11.80
N THR A 32 -1.08 -12.33 12.05
CA THR A 32 -2.31 -12.30 12.83
C THR A 32 -3.50 -11.90 11.98
N LYS A 33 -4.64 -12.56 12.21
CA LYS A 33 -5.91 -12.19 11.58
C LYS A 33 -6.61 -11.04 12.34
N ASP A 34 -6.45 -11.01 13.66
CA ASP A 34 -7.13 -10.09 14.56
C ASP A 34 -6.12 -9.09 15.16
N GLY A 35 -5.37 -8.43 14.28
CA GLY A 35 -4.30 -7.49 14.62
C GLY A 35 -4.66 -6.02 14.44
N SER A 36 -3.75 -5.26 13.85
CA SER A 36 -4.03 -3.88 13.42
C SER A 36 -4.91 -3.85 12.14
N SER A 37 -4.89 -2.74 11.40
CA SER A 37 -5.56 -2.67 10.10
C SER A 37 -5.09 -3.78 9.16
N GLU A 38 -6.03 -4.38 8.43
CA GLU A 38 -5.79 -5.55 7.58
C GLU A 38 -4.66 -5.33 6.56
N ASP A 39 -4.61 -4.15 5.95
CA ASP A 39 -3.58 -3.74 5.01
C ASP A 39 -2.17 -3.68 5.62
N ILE A 40 -2.07 -3.26 6.88
CA ILE A 40 -0.83 -3.29 7.66
C ILE A 40 -0.41 -4.73 7.96
N GLU A 41 -1.34 -5.58 8.37
CA GLU A 41 -1.04 -6.98 8.72
C GLU A 41 -0.65 -7.81 7.49
N ILE A 42 -1.32 -7.63 6.36
CA ILE A 42 -0.92 -8.26 5.09
C ILE A 42 0.48 -7.83 4.69
N ALA A 43 0.81 -6.54 4.79
CA ALA A 43 2.16 -6.06 4.49
C ALA A 43 3.22 -6.58 5.47
N LYS A 44 2.90 -6.79 6.75
CA LYS A 44 3.80 -7.45 7.71
C LYS A 44 4.04 -8.91 7.33
N CYS A 45 2.97 -9.65 7.02
CA CYS A 45 3.04 -11.07 6.70
C CYS A 45 3.81 -11.32 5.40
N LEU A 46 3.53 -10.55 4.34
CA LEU A 46 4.26 -10.63 3.07
C LEU A 46 5.76 -10.37 3.23
N ARG A 47 6.15 -9.48 4.14
CA ARG A 47 7.56 -9.16 4.41
C ARG A 47 8.34 -10.33 5.00
N THR A 48 7.71 -11.24 5.74
CA THR A 48 8.40 -12.44 6.28
C THR A 48 8.86 -13.38 5.16
N LYS A 49 8.26 -13.26 3.96
CA LYS A 49 8.64 -13.97 2.74
C LYS A 49 9.32 -13.07 1.69
N GLY A 50 9.85 -11.92 2.14
CA GLY A 50 10.61 -11.00 1.29
C GLY A 50 9.79 -10.30 0.21
N VAL A 51 8.47 -10.19 0.39
CA VAL A 51 7.59 -9.45 -0.53
C VAL A 51 7.34 -8.06 0.03
N TYR A 52 7.57 -7.03 -0.78
CA TYR A 52 7.43 -5.63 -0.40
C TYR A 52 6.46 -4.91 -1.36
N PRO A 53 5.82 -3.82 -0.91
CA PRO A 53 5.02 -2.95 -1.78
C PRO A 53 5.84 -2.47 -2.99
N GLY A 54 5.30 -2.68 -4.20
CA GLY A 54 5.83 -2.10 -5.43
C GLY A 54 5.13 -0.78 -5.77
N LYS A 55 5.75 0.03 -6.63
CA LYS A 55 5.17 1.27 -7.13
C LYS A 55 4.09 0.99 -8.18
N ALA A 56 2.92 1.60 -8.03
CA ALA A 56 1.81 1.47 -8.97
C ALA A 56 1.64 2.78 -9.73
N LEU A 57 2.53 3.00 -10.71
CA LEU A 57 2.59 4.25 -11.48
C LEU A 57 2.15 4.02 -12.93
N ASP A 58 1.53 5.04 -13.53
CA ASP A 58 1.32 5.09 -14.96
C ASP A 58 2.59 5.51 -15.73
N LYS A 59 2.49 5.58 -17.06
CA LYS A 59 3.59 5.97 -17.96
C LYS A 59 4.11 7.41 -17.74
N GLU A 60 3.36 8.23 -17.01
CA GLU A 60 3.68 9.62 -16.66
C GLU A 60 4.15 9.74 -15.20
N ASN A 61 4.42 8.62 -14.51
CA ASN A 61 4.81 8.54 -13.09
C ASN A 61 3.74 9.04 -12.11
N ARG A 62 2.46 8.95 -12.47
CA ARG A 62 1.34 9.27 -11.58
C ARG A 62 0.85 8.02 -10.86
N GLU A 63 0.46 8.17 -9.60
CA GLU A 63 -0.14 7.07 -8.83
C GLU A 63 -1.40 6.50 -9.53
N LEU A 64 -1.59 5.18 -9.46
CA LEU A 64 -2.78 4.50 -9.98
C LEU A 64 -3.83 4.26 -8.89
N PHE A 65 -3.41 4.12 -7.64
CA PHE A 65 -4.26 3.85 -6.49
C PHE A 65 -4.11 4.98 -5.47
N HIS A 66 -5.22 5.56 -5.03
CA HIS A 66 -5.20 6.77 -4.21
C HIS A 66 -5.84 6.51 -2.84
N PRO A 67 -5.13 6.80 -1.73
CA PRO A 67 -5.64 6.52 -0.38
C PRO A 67 -6.63 7.56 0.14
N LEU A 68 -6.99 8.56 -0.67
CA LEU A 68 -7.91 9.63 -0.31
C LEU A 68 -9.15 9.63 -1.22
N PRO A 69 -10.31 10.08 -0.71
CA PRO A 69 -11.49 10.23 -1.54
C PRO A 69 -11.29 11.34 -2.59
N PHE A 70 -12.02 11.25 -3.70
CA PHE A 70 -11.99 12.23 -4.79
C PHE A 70 -12.10 13.68 -4.31
N SER A 71 -12.89 13.96 -3.27
CA SER A 71 -13.07 15.30 -2.71
C SER A 71 -11.76 15.97 -2.27
N HIS A 72 -10.81 15.21 -1.71
CA HIS A 72 -9.49 15.74 -1.32
C HIS A 72 -8.67 16.14 -2.54
N HIS A 73 -8.69 15.32 -3.59
CA HIS A 73 -8.01 15.61 -4.85
C HIS A 73 -8.63 16.81 -5.57
N PHE A 74 -9.96 16.90 -5.57
CA PHE A 74 -10.69 17.99 -6.21
C PHE A 74 -10.47 19.34 -5.51
N MET A 75 -10.48 19.36 -4.17
CA MET A 75 -10.26 20.59 -3.40
C MET A 75 -8.77 20.93 -3.22
N GLY A 76 -7.85 20.02 -3.57
CA GLY A 76 -6.41 20.20 -3.35
C GLY A 76 -6.01 20.17 -1.86
N PHE A 77 -6.84 19.55 -1.01
CA PHE A 77 -6.56 19.42 0.42
C PHE A 77 -5.96 18.04 0.69
N PHE A 78 -4.69 18.01 1.12
CA PHE A 78 -3.98 16.78 1.43
C PHE A 78 -3.54 16.78 2.90
N PRO A 79 -3.76 15.69 3.64
CA PRO A 79 -3.34 15.60 5.02
C PRO A 79 -1.81 15.54 5.11
N ASN A 80 -1.25 16.13 6.17
CA ASN A 80 0.21 16.25 6.37
C ASN A 80 0.95 14.90 6.28
N TRP A 81 0.34 13.81 6.76
CA TRP A 81 0.98 12.49 6.69
C TRP A 81 1.22 12.04 5.26
N LEU A 82 0.33 12.37 4.31
CA LEU A 82 0.49 12.01 2.91
C LEU A 82 1.63 12.83 2.31
N VAL A 83 1.66 14.14 2.58
CA VAL A 83 2.72 15.05 2.12
C VAL A 83 4.10 14.60 2.61
N GLN A 84 4.19 14.13 3.85
CA GLN A 84 5.47 13.77 4.49
C GLN A 84 5.94 12.34 4.19
N ARG A 85 5.02 11.41 3.88
CA ARG A 85 5.32 9.97 3.84
C ARG A 85 4.97 9.28 2.53
N ALA A 86 4.38 9.98 1.56
CA ALA A 86 4.14 9.40 0.24
C ALA A 86 5.45 8.97 -0.41
N GLU A 87 5.49 7.74 -0.90
CA GLU A 87 6.66 7.23 -1.64
C GLU A 87 6.83 7.94 -2.99
N ASN A 88 5.72 8.36 -3.60
CA ASN A 88 5.69 9.28 -4.73
C ASN A 88 5.18 10.65 -4.25
N PRO A 89 6.05 11.67 -4.14
CA PRO A 89 5.67 12.99 -3.64
C PRO A 89 4.60 13.66 -4.50
N LEU A 90 3.75 14.46 -3.87
CA LEU A 90 2.78 15.31 -4.56
C LEU A 90 3.50 16.27 -5.51
N GLN A 91 3.03 16.34 -6.75
CA GLN A 91 3.57 17.23 -7.77
C GLN A 91 2.61 18.39 -7.99
N SER A 92 3.14 19.62 -8.01
CA SER A 92 2.38 20.77 -8.49
C SER A 92 2.41 20.77 -10.01
N VAL A 93 1.25 20.52 -10.63
CA VAL A 93 1.12 20.65 -12.09
C VAL A 93 0.78 22.10 -12.39
N SER A 94 1.73 22.84 -12.97
CA SER A 94 1.38 24.12 -13.62
C SER A 94 0.40 23.82 -14.73
N ARG A 95 -0.71 24.57 -14.79
CA ARG A 95 -1.50 24.65 -16.02
C ARG A 95 -0.69 25.34 -17.11
#